data_AF-A0A3E3JXY2-F1
#
_entry.id   AF-A0A3E3JXY2-F1
#
_cell.length_a   1.000
_cell.length_b   1.000
_cell.length_c   1.000
_cell.angle_alpha   90.00
_cell.angle_beta   90.00
_cell.angle_gamma   90.00
#
_symmetry.space_group_name_H-M   'P 1'
#
loop_
_entity.id
_entity.type
_entity.pdbx_description
1 polymer ?
#
loop_
_entity_poly.entity_id
_entity_poly.type
_entity_poly.pdbx_seq_one_letter_code
_entity_poly.pdbx_strand_id
1 'polypeptide(L)'
;MRLDKGIISRTRNRRKEEMPYIKTTCKAGKTKEYEFYYSYRFDQKGGSRKKKENRTPEAQRQVNRRMAEKKLTRLMNANLSGEDYYLTLSYRKEKRPDRETLNRDIRTLLRKLRRIYRKHGKELKYIWTAEKGERGAAHLHIVVNGIDHISHIIRDLWEKGWICIKPLDKSGQYRKLAGYFIKYSDKTMKTEQGFINKRYCSSKNLIIPEPEKKKIRGRNAYSHKIEVPAGWYVDKESIREAWHEITGYLYFSYTLVQLPDNKADRERQREESYILNLETGEVEITERRTDRGKSAKNHKKNLAETSGRGHRNCVGA
;
A
#
# COMPACT_ATOMS: atom_id res chain seq x y z
N MET A 1 38.67 26.78 3.66
CA MET A 1 38.89 25.90 4.83
C MET A 1 38.77 24.45 4.40
N ARG A 2 39.84 23.67 4.61
CA ARG A 2 40.01 22.29 4.13
C ARG A 2 38.95 21.37 4.76
N LEU A 3 38.16 20.71 3.92
CA LEU A 3 37.28 19.60 4.31
C LEU A 3 38.16 18.42 4.76
N ASP A 4 37.99 18.00 6.01
CA ASP A 4 38.67 16.83 6.57
C ASP A 4 38.27 15.55 5.82
N LYS A 5 39.09 15.20 4.83
CA LYS A 5 39.09 13.90 4.13
C LYS A 5 39.35 12.70 5.06
N GLY A 6 39.56 12.92 6.36
CA GLY A 6 39.86 11.90 7.37
C GLY A 6 38.67 11.10 7.92
N ILE A 7 37.43 11.58 7.75
CA ILE A 7 36.23 10.85 8.23
C ILE A 7 35.73 9.82 7.21
N ILE A 8 36.01 10.04 5.92
CA ILE A 8 35.57 9.17 4.82
C ILE A 8 36.42 7.89 4.72
N SER A 9 37.66 7.89 5.25
CA SER A 9 38.56 6.73 5.16
C SER A 9 38.49 5.77 6.36
N ARG A 10 38.05 6.22 7.55
CA ARG A 10 38.00 5.36 8.75
C ARG A 10 36.75 4.46 8.85
N THR A 11 35.76 4.64 8.00
CA THR A 11 34.56 3.77 7.94
C THR A 11 34.61 2.71 6.83
N ARG A 12 35.70 2.64 6.05
CA ARG A 12 35.87 1.61 5.01
C ARG A 12 36.23 0.22 5.55
N ASN A 13 36.64 0.11 6.82
CA ASN A 13 37.14 -1.15 7.40
C ASN A 13 36.43 -1.64 8.68
N ARG A 14 35.34 -0.99 9.12
CA ARG A 14 34.41 -1.62 10.07
C ARG A 14 33.51 -2.56 9.28
N ARG A 15 33.81 -3.86 9.38
CA ARG A 15 33.15 -5.02 8.75
C ARG A 15 31.72 -4.70 8.29
N LYS A 16 31.49 -4.69 6.97
CA LYS A 16 30.17 -4.68 6.28
C LYS A 16 29.15 -5.69 6.86
N GLU A 17 29.59 -6.62 7.71
CA GLU A 17 28.84 -7.75 8.25
C GLU A 17 28.00 -7.45 9.50
N GLU A 18 28.28 -6.38 10.25
CA GLU A 18 27.62 -6.08 11.54
C GLU A 18 26.63 -4.91 11.50
N MET A 19 26.37 -4.34 10.32
CA MET A 19 25.49 -3.18 10.21
C MET A 19 24.02 -3.56 10.44
N PRO A 20 23.28 -2.86 11.32
CA PRO A 20 21.92 -3.20 11.70
C PRO A 20 20.91 -2.67 10.67
N TYR A 21 20.52 -3.54 9.75
CA TYR A 21 19.40 -3.28 8.85
C TYR A 21 18.09 -3.75 9.46
N ILE A 22 17.01 -3.06 9.12
CA ILE A 22 15.66 -3.45 9.51
C ILE A 22 14.96 -3.97 8.27
N LYS A 23 14.51 -5.22 8.35
CA LYS A 23 13.49 -5.77 7.46
C LYS A 23 12.13 -5.46 8.06
N THR A 24 11.36 -4.66 7.36
CA THR A 24 9.95 -4.44 7.67
C THR A 24 9.10 -5.28 6.74
N THR A 25 8.15 -6.03 7.29
CA THR A 25 7.17 -6.81 6.51
C THR A 25 5.77 -6.35 6.90
N CYS A 26 4.95 -5.99 5.92
CA CYS A 26 3.56 -5.59 6.16
C CYS A 26 2.64 -6.41 5.25
N LYS A 27 1.78 -7.24 5.87
CA LYS A 27 0.74 -7.97 5.14
C LYS A 27 -0.53 -7.11 5.12
N ALA A 28 -1.02 -6.80 3.93
CA ALA A 28 -2.26 -6.06 3.73
C ALA A 28 -3.11 -6.79 2.68
N GLY A 29 -4.15 -7.50 3.13
CA GLY A 29 -5.01 -8.32 2.27
C GLY A 29 -4.20 -9.35 1.46
N LYS A 30 -4.29 -9.23 0.12
CA LYS A 30 -3.58 -10.08 -0.86
C LYS A 30 -2.15 -9.62 -1.16
N THR A 31 -1.61 -8.66 -0.40
CA THR A 31 -0.29 -8.07 -0.64
C THR A 31 0.63 -8.24 0.56
N LYS A 32 1.93 -8.42 0.29
CA LYS A 32 3.00 -8.41 1.29
C LYS A 32 4.08 -7.44 0.85
N GLU A 33 4.22 -6.36 1.60
CA GLU A 33 5.24 -5.34 1.38
C GLU A 33 6.48 -5.67 2.21
N TYR A 34 7.65 -5.60 1.57
CA TYR A 34 8.94 -5.76 2.22
C TYR A 34 9.76 -4.49 2.06
N GLU A 35 10.38 -4.05 3.14
CA GLU A 35 11.25 -2.89 3.16
C GLU A 35 12.53 -3.20 3.91
N PHE A 36 13.64 -2.75 3.36
CA PHE A 36 14.97 -2.93 3.90
C PHE A 36 15.57 -1.54 4.02
N TYR A 37 15.82 -1.12 5.25
CA TYR A 37 16.41 0.18 5.51
C TYR A 37 17.36 0.14 6.69
N TYR A 38 18.41 0.95 6.62
CA TYR A 38 19.33 1.13 7.73
C TYR A 38 18.69 1.96 8.83
N SER A 39 18.91 1.57 10.08
CA SER A 39 18.47 2.37 11.23
C SER A 39 19.61 2.64 12.20
N TYR A 40 20.03 3.90 12.22
CA TYR A 40 21.08 4.41 13.11
C TYR A 40 20.82 4.13 14.60
N ARG A 41 19.55 4.07 15.01
CA ARG A 41 19.17 3.78 16.41
C ARG A 41 19.70 2.44 16.91
N PHE A 42 19.89 1.47 16.02
CA PHE A 42 20.38 0.14 16.37
C PHE A 42 21.90 -0.01 16.19
N ASP A 43 22.56 1.03 15.66
CA ASP A 43 24.02 1.12 15.42
C ASP A 43 24.74 1.88 16.54
N GLN A 44 24.00 2.40 17.52
CA GLN A 44 24.56 3.16 18.63
C GLN A 44 25.20 2.25 19.68
N LYS A 45 26.36 1.67 19.38
CA LYS A 45 27.40 1.46 20.39
C LYS A 45 28.25 2.74 20.46
N GLY A 46 27.82 3.70 21.29
CA GLY A 46 28.65 4.86 21.71
C GLY A 46 28.67 6.11 20.82
N GLY A 47 27.68 6.33 19.94
CA GLY A 47 27.64 7.53 19.08
C GLY A 47 26.96 8.73 19.73
N SER A 48 27.63 9.89 19.73
CA SER A 48 27.02 11.17 20.15
C SER A 48 25.90 11.59 19.20
N ARG A 49 24.84 12.19 19.75
CA ARG A 49 23.66 12.66 19.02
C ARG A 49 24.08 13.73 17.99
N LYS A 50 24.10 13.38 16.69
CA LYS A 50 24.32 14.37 15.62
C LYS A 50 23.25 15.47 15.69
N LYS A 51 23.67 16.71 15.41
CA LYS A 51 22.79 17.88 15.31
C LYS A 51 21.72 17.61 14.25
N LYS A 52 20.45 17.85 14.56
CA LYS A 52 19.36 17.70 13.59
C LYS A 52 19.57 18.72 12.47
N GLU A 53 19.83 18.25 11.26
CA GLU A 53 19.82 19.09 10.08
C GLU A 53 18.38 19.21 9.57
N ASN A 54 17.91 20.45 9.40
CA ASN A 54 16.55 20.71 8.95
C ASN A 54 16.47 20.46 7.44
N ARG A 55 15.64 19.49 7.04
CA ARG A 55 15.35 19.26 5.62
C ARG A 55 14.68 20.48 5.00
N THR A 56 14.89 20.69 3.71
CA THR A 56 14.13 21.70 2.96
C THR A 56 12.63 21.40 3.04
N PRO A 57 11.77 22.43 3.06
CA PRO A 57 10.32 22.24 3.07
C PRO A 57 9.84 21.35 1.92
N GLU A 58 10.50 21.41 0.77
CA GLU A 58 10.17 20.59 -0.40
C GLU A 58 10.52 19.11 -0.22
N ALA A 59 11.74 18.79 0.23
CA ALA A 59 12.13 17.41 0.53
C ALA A 59 11.19 16.81 1.58
N GLN A 60 10.84 17.59 2.61
CA GLN A 60 9.89 17.16 3.63
C GLN A 60 8.48 16.91 3.06
N ARG A 61 7.99 17.76 2.14
CA ARG A 61 6.70 17.53 1.44
C ARG A 61 6.73 16.23 0.64
N GLN A 62 7.80 15.94 -0.08
CA GLN A 62 7.93 14.70 -0.86
C GLN A 62 7.93 13.46 0.04
N VAL A 63 8.68 13.49 1.15
CA VAL A 63 8.68 12.39 2.14
C VAL A 63 7.28 12.19 2.71
N ASN A 64 6.59 13.26 3.11
CA ASN A 64 5.23 13.19 3.63
C ASN A 64 4.25 12.63 2.59
N ARG A 65 4.41 13.00 1.32
CA ARG A 65 3.60 12.48 0.20
C ARG A 65 3.80 10.97 0.03
N ARG A 66 5.05 10.50 -0.04
CA ARG A 66 5.40 9.07 -0.16
C ARG A 66 4.85 8.27 1.02
N MET A 67 5.00 8.79 2.24
CA MET A 67 4.46 8.16 3.45
C MET A 67 2.93 8.10 3.46
N ALA A 68 2.26 9.15 2.96
CA ALA A 68 0.80 9.18 2.86
C ALA A 68 0.28 8.17 1.82
N GLU A 69 0.91 8.09 0.64
CA GLU A 69 0.59 7.12 -0.41
C GLU A 69 0.74 5.69 0.08
N LYS A 70 1.85 5.40 0.76
CA LYS A 70 2.13 4.08 1.35
C LYS A 70 1.09 3.68 2.41
N LYS A 71 0.81 4.57 3.37
CA LYS A 71 -0.22 4.33 4.40
C LYS A 71 -1.59 4.08 3.76
N LEU A 72 -1.94 4.87 2.75
CA LEU A 72 -3.21 4.74 2.04
C LEU A 72 -3.28 3.41 1.25
N THR A 73 -2.19 3.03 0.57
CA THR A 73 -2.08 1.75 -0.15
C THR A 73 -2.31 0.58 0.78
N ARG A 74 -1.62 0.56 1.94
CA ARG A 74 -1.80 -0.47 2.96
C ARG A 74 -3.24 -0.53 3.47
N LEU A 75 -3.85 0.62 3.73
CA LEU A 75 -5.23 0.72 4.20
C LEU A 75 -6.22 0.19 3.15
N MET A 76 -6.04 0.57 1.88
CA MET A 76 -6.85 0.09 0.76
C MET A 76 -6.69 -1.42 0.57
N ASN A 77 -5.46 -1.93 0.47
CA ASN A 77 -5.20 -3.36 0.27
C ASN A 77 -5.74 -4.24 1.40
N ALA A 78 -5.76 -3.74 2.65
CA ALA A 78 -6.25 -4.49 3.80
C ALA A 78 -7.78 -4.56 3.89
N ASN A 79 -8.50 -3.62 3.27
CA ASN A 79 -9.94 -3.47 3.48
C ASN A 79 -10.77 -3.59 2.22
N LEU A 80 -10.15 -3.47 1.05
CA LEU A 80 -10.83 -3.46 -0.22
C LEU A 80 -10.55 -4.73 -1.03
N SER A 81 -11.45 -5.01 -1.97
CA SER A 81 -11.45 -6.16 -2.85
C SER A 81 -12.01 -5.80 -4.22
N GLY A 82 -11.93 -6.75 -5.18
CA GLY A 82 -12.49 -6.56 -6.52
C GLY A 82 -14.02 -6.50 -6.59
N GLU A 83 -14.72 -6.64 -5.46
CA GLU A 83 -16.17 -6.46 -5.34
C GLU A 83 -16.53 -5.01 -4.98
N ASP A 84 -15.54 -4.19 -4.67
CA ASP A 84 -15.73 -2.82 -4.21
C ASP A 84 -15.73 -1.83 -5.37
N TYR A 85 -16.15 -0.60 -5.09
CA TYR A 85 -16.38 0.41 -6.12
C TYR A 85 -15.61 1.70 -5.86
N TYR A 86 -15.01 2.21 -6.93
CA TYR A 86 -14.50 3.56 -7.01
C TYR A 86 -15.55 4.47 -7.65
N LEU A 87 -15.90 5.53 -6.94
CA LEU A 87 -16.90 6.53 -7.29
C LEU A 87 -16.23 7.88 -7.51
N THR A 88 -16.53 8.51 -8.63
CA THR A 88 -16.21 9.92 -8.88
C THR A 88 -17.52 10.67 -9.03
N LEU A 89 -17.79 11.58 -8.08
CA LEU A 89 -18.98 12.42 -8.06
C LEU A 89 -18.57 13.85 -8.42
N SER A 90 -19.03 14.37 -9.54
CA SER A 90 -18.76 15.74 -9.96
C SER A 90 -19.88 16.69 -9.56
N TYR A 91 -19.56 17.98 -9.58
CA TYR A 91 -20.52 19.06 -9.42
C TYR A 91 -20.76 19.76 -10.76
N ARG A 92 -22.02 20.07 -11.07
CA ARG A 92 -22.38 20.96 -12.19
C ARG A 92 -21.80 22.35 -11.94
N LYS A 93 -21.60 23.13 -13.01
CA LYS A 93 -20.93 24.45 -12.94
C LYS A 93 -21.65 25.40 -11.96
N GLU A 94 -22.97 25.34 -11.92
CA GLU A 94 -23.83 26.19 -11.09
C GLU A 94 -23.90 25.70 -9.63
N LYS A 95 -23.59 24.42 -9.37
CA LYS A 95 -23.67 23.78 -8.05
C LYS A 95 -22.29 23.57 -7.41
N ARG A 96 -21.25 24.28 -7.87
CA ARG A 96 -19.89 24.11 -7.36
C ARG A 96 -19.83 24.51 -5.88
N PRO A 97 -19.40 23.61 -4.99
CA PRO A 97 -19.48 23.85 -3.56
C PRO A 97 -18.30 24.70 -3.10
N ASP A 98 -18.53 25.48 -2.06
CA ASP A 98 -17.46 25.94 -1.18
C ASP A 98 -17.02 24.81 -0.22
N ARG A 99 -16.06 25.11 0.65
CA ARG A 99 -15.57 24.15 1.64
C ARG A 99 -16.65 23.68 2.61
N GLU A 100 -17.54 24.55 3.06
CA GLU A 100 -18.53 24.19 4.05
C GLU A 100 -19.64 23.31 3.44
N THR A 101 -20.12 23.70 2.27
CA THR A 101 -21.10 23.00 1.44
C THR A 101 -20.60 21.61 1.08
N LEU A 102 -19.35 21.48 0.63
CA LEU A 102 -18.77 20.17 0.33
C LEU A 102 -18.72 19.27 1.57
N ASN A 103 -18.36 19.82 2.73
CA ASN A 103 -18.36 19.09 4.00
C ASN A 103 -19.77 18.72 4.47
N ARG A 104 -20.79 19.52 4.17
CA ARG A 104 -22.21 19.22 4.45
C ARG A 104 -22.74 18.13 3.53
N ASP A 105 -22.39 18.20 2.25
CA ASP A 105 -22.77 17.24 1.23
C ASP A 105 -22.20 15.85 1.50
N ILE A 106 -20.90 15.75 1.76
CA ILE A 106 -20.26 14.46 2.05
C ILE A 106 -20.81 13.86 3.35
N ARG A 107 -21.08 14.67 4.38
CA ARG A 107 -21.70 14.20 5.63
C ARG A 107 -23.10 13.64 5.37
N THR A 108 -23.88 14.32 4.53
CA THR A 108 -25.24 13.87 4.17
C THR A 108 -25.20 12.60 3.34
N LEU A 109 -24.32 12.54 2.34
CA LEU A 109 -24.11 11.35 1.50
C LEU A 109 -23.70 10.14 2.35
N LEU A 110 -22.66 10.28 3.18
CA LEU A 110 -22.18 9.19 4.05
C LEU A 110 -23.23 8.76 5.07
N ARG A 111 -24.04 9.68 5.61
CA ARG A 111 -25.15 9.35 6.52
C ARG A 111 -26.21 8.51 5.82
N LYS A 112 -26.63 8.89 4.61
CA LYS A 112 -27.61 8.14 3.82
C LYS A 112 -27.05 6.76 3.43
N LEU A 113 -25.79 6.70 2.97
CA LEU A 113 -25.11 5.44 2.65
C LEU A 113 -25.04 4.50 3.86
N ARG A 114 -24.66 4.99 5.04
CA ARG A 114 -24.65 4.16 6.26
C ARG A 114 -26.02 3.53 6.55
N ARG A 115 -27.11 4.26 6.37
CA ARG A 115 -28.47 3.71 6.57
C ARG A 115 -28.77 2.60 5.57
N ILE A 116 -28.39 2.78 4.32
CA ILE A 116 -28.60 1.78 3.26
C ILE A 116 -27.75 0.53 3.52
N TYR A 117 -26.45 0.69 3.82
CA TYR A 117 -25.56 -0.43 4.10
C TYR A 117 -26.06 -1.28 5.27
N ARG A 118 -26.56 -0.65 6.34
CA ARG A 118 -27.19 -1.37 7.47
C ARG A 118 -28.41 -2.18 7.05
N LYS A 119 -29.24 -1.68 6.12
CA LYS A 119 -30.37 -2.44 5.56
C LYS A 119 -29.92 -3.67 4.77
N HIS A 120 -28.77 -3.58 4.11
CA HIS A 120 -28.12 -4.70 3.43
C HIS A 120 -27.27 -5.58 4.38
N GLY A 121 -27.37 -5.39 5.71
CA GLY A 121 -26.61 -6.19 6.68
C GLY A 121 -25.09 -5.98 6.64
N LYS A 122 -24.59 -4.93 5.99
CA LYS A 122 -23.16 -4.61 5.90
C LYS A 122 -22.83 -3.31 6.63
N GLU A 123 -21.62 -3.20 7.15
CA GLU A 123 -21.10 -1.94 7.64
C GLU A 123 -20.43 -1.15 6.50
N LEU A 124 -20.65 0.16 6.43
CA LEU A 124 -20.02 1.01 5.42
C LEU A 124 -18.54 1.21 5.74
N LYS A 125 -17.68 0.76 4.84
CA LYS A 125 -16.25 1.07 4.76
C LYS A 125 -16.04 2.05 3.60
N TYR A 126 -15.33 3.14 3.85
CA TYR A 126 -15.07 4.12 2.80
C TYR A 126 -13.74 4.83 2.97
N ILE A 127 -13.22 5.33 1.85
CA ILE A 127 -12.09 6.25 1.79
C ILE A 127 -12.43 7.32 0.76
N TRP A 128 -12.30 8.60 1.09
CA TRP A 128 -12.58 9.68 0.15
C TRP A 128 -11.55 10.80 0.17
N THR A 129 -11.45 11.50 -0.96
CA THR A 129 -10.71 12.76 -1.10
C THR A 129 -11.49 13.70 -2.03
N ALA A 130 -11.26 15.00 -1.89
CA ALA A 130 -11.83 16.02 -2.76
C ALA A 130 -10.76 16.55 -3.70
N GLU A 131 -11.12 16.76 -4.96
CA GLU A 131 -10.31 17.43 -5.97
C GLU A 131 -10.95 18.78 -6.32
N LYS A 132 -10.19 19.87 -6.22
CA LYS A 132 -10.52 21.15 -6.87
C LYS A 132 -9.54 21.39 -8.02
N GLY A 133 -10.07 21.50 -9.24
CA GLY A 133 -9.30 21.96 -10.39
C GLY A 133 -9.10 23.48 -10.35
N GLU A 134 -8.08 23.97 -11.04
CA GLU A 134 -7.75 25.40 -11.14
C GLU A 134 -8.91 26.22 -11.73
N ARG A 135 -9.65 25.64 -12.69
CA ARG A 135 -10.87 26.24 -13.29
C ARG A 135 -12.13 26.10 -12.40
N GLY A 136 -11.98 25.71 -11.14
CA GLY A 136 -13.05 25.56 -10.16
C GLY A 136 -13.91 24.29 -10.27
N ALA A 137 -13.58 23.35 -11.15
CA ALA A 137 -14.25 22.04 -11.19
C ALA A 137 -13.98 21.27 -9.89
N ALA A 138 -15.04 20.77 -9.25
CA ALA A 138 -14.94 20.04 -7.99
C ALA A 138 -15.39 18.60 -8.16
N HIS A 139 -14.58 17.64 -7.71
CA HIS A 139 -14.90 16.22 -7.71
C HIS A 139 -14.71 15.62 -6.31
N LEU A 140 -15.61 14.72 -5.92
CA LEU A 140 -15.44 13.82 -4.78
C LEU A 140 -15.06 12.45 -5.30
N HIS A 141 -13.88 11.99 -4.91
CA HIS A 141 -13.36 10.67 -5.22
C HIS A 141 -13.53 9.80 -3.99
N ILE A 142 -14.33 8.74 -4.08
CA ILE A 142 -14.72 7.89 -2.96
C ILE A 142 -14.51 6.43 -3.36
N VAL A 143 -13.92 5.63 -2.50
CA VAL A 143 -13.97 4.17 -2.57
C VAL A 143 -14.88 3.67 -1.47
N VAL A 144 -15.78 2.74 -1.81
CA VAL A 144 -16.75 2.12 -0.88
C VAL A 144 -16.80 0.62 -1.09
N ASN A 145 -17.10 -0.13 -0.02
CA ASN A 145 -17.26 -1.58 -0.11
C ASN A 145 -18.52 -2.00 -0.88
N GLY A 146 -18.47 -3.11 -1.61
CA GLY A 146 -19.54 -3.56 -2.50
C GLY A 146 -20.87 -3.89 -1.81
N ILE A 147 -21.96 -3.36 -2.37
CA ILE A 147 -23.35 -3.77 -2.10
C ILE A 147 -24.12 -3.89 -3.41
N ASP A 148 -25.19 -4.67 -3.39
CA ASP A 148 -26.08 -4.83 -4.54
C ASP A 148 -26.70 -3.49 -4.94
N HIS A 149 -26.87 -3.29 -6.24
CA HIS A 149 -27.50 -2.09 -6.81
C HIS A 149 -26.85 -0.75 -6.44
N ILE A 150 -25.54 -0.74 -6.10
CA ILE A 150 -24.80 0.48 -5.74
C ILE A 150 -24.96 1.60 -6.77
N SER A 151 -25.06 1.26 -8.06
CA SER A 151 -25.23 2.23 -9.15
C SER A 151 -26.54 3.02 -9.04
N HIS A 152 -27.65 2.33 -8.77
CA HIS A 152 -28.95 2.95 -8.56
C HIS A 152 -28.95 3.78 -7.27
N ILE A 153 -28.40 3.22 -6.19
CA ILE A 153 -28.29 3.90 -4.89
C ILE A 153 -27.53 5.23 -5.03
N ILE A 154 -26.37 5.24 -5.68
CA ILE A 154 -25.57 6.46 -5.81
C ILE A 154 -26.26 7.48 -6.72
N ARG A 155 -26.92 7.03 -7.79
CA ARG A 155 -27.70 7.89 -8.68
C ARG A 155 -28.81 8.63 -7.93
N ASP A 156 -29.55 7.93 -7.08
CA ASP A 156 -30.66 8.51 -6.32
C ASP A 156 -30.17 9.41 -5.17
N LEU A 157 -28.91 9.25 -4.73
CA LEU A 157 -28.30 10.05 -3.68
C LEU A 157 -27.58 11.31 -4.18
N TRP A 158 -27.16 11.34 -5.46
CA TRP A 158 -26.31 12.40 -6.00
C TRP A 158 -26.95 13.17 -7.16
N GLU A 159 -27.66 14.24 -6.82
CA GLU A 159 -28.36 15.11 -7.79
C GLU A 159 -27.53 16.35 -8.22
N LYS A 160 -26.27 16.44 -7.77
CA LYS A 160 -25.45 17.65 -7.89
C LYS A 160 -24.57 17.68 -9.13
N GLY A 161 -24.41 16.57 -9.83
CA GLY A 161 -23.60 16.49 -11.04
C GLY A 161 -23.45 15.07 -11.54
N TRP A 162 -22.38 14.85 -12.30
CA TRP A 162 -22.14 13.59 -12.99
C TRP A 162 -21.61 12.53 -12.03
N ILE A 163 -21.92 11.29 -12.32
CA ILE A 163 -21.54 10.12 -11.51
C ILE A 163 -20.76 9.17 -12.40
N CYS A 164 -19.56 8.81 -11.98
CA CYS A 164 -18.79 7.72 -12.57
C CYS A 164 -18.55 6.65 -11.52
N ILE A 165 -18.89 5.41 -11.86
CA ILE A 165 -18.73 4.24 -10.98
C ILE A 165 -17.85 3.25 -11.72
N LYS A 166 -16.78 2.82 -11.07
CA LYS A 166 -15.84 1.84 -11.61
C LYS A 166 -15.65 0.71 -10.59
N PRO A 167 -15.84 -0.56 -10.97
CA PRO A 167 -15.46 -1.67 -10.10
C PRO A 167 -13.95 -1.65 -9.89
N LEU A 168 -13.50 -2.05 -8.70
CA LEU A 168 -12.07 -2.24 -8.42
C LEU A 168 -11.54 -3.48 -9.12
N ASP A 169 -10.25 -3.48 -9.40
CA ASP A 169 -9.58 -4.64 -9.96
C ASP A 169 -9.45 -5.76 -8.91
N LYS A 170 -9.37 -7.02 -9.39
CA LYS A 170 -9.33 -8.22 -8.55
C LYS A 170 -7.95 -8.52 -7.95
N SER A 171 -6.91 -7.73 -8.28
CA SER A 171 -5.54 -8.01 -7.82
C SER A 171 -5.39 -7.84 -6.30
N GLY A 172 -6.12 -6.89 -5.72
CA GLY A 172 -5.96 -6.49 -4.32
C GLY A 172 -4.76 -5.56 -4.08
N GLN A 173 -4.10 -5.08 -5.13
CA GLN A 173 -2.99 -4.12 -5.09
C GLN A 173 -3.46 -2.75 -5.59
N TYR A 174 -3.87 -1.88 -4.67
CA TYR A 174 -4.46 -0.57 -4.97
C TYR A 174 -3.47 0.60 -4.89
N ARG A 175 -2.16 0.34 -5.11
CA ARG A 175 -1.12 1.39 -5.05
C ARG A 175 -1.38 2.52 -6.05
N LYS A 176 -1.74 2.19 -7.29
CA LYS A 176 -2.06 3.18 -8.33
C LYS A 176 -3.23 4.07 -7.90
N LEU A 177 -4.28 3.45 -7.37
CA LEU A 177 -5.46 4.16 -6.85
C LEU A 177 -5.11 5.09 -5.68
N ALA A 178 -4.31 4.61 -4.72
CA ALA A 178 -3.81 5.44 -3.63
C ALA A 178 -2.98 6.63 -4.14
N GLY A 179 -2.11 6.42 -5.14
CA GLY A 179 -1.35 7.47 -5.81
C GLY A 179 -2.24 8.54 -6.46
N TYR A 180 -3.35 8.13 -7.10
CA TYR A 180 -4.35 9.06 -7.62
C TYR A 180 -5.02 9.88 -6.51
N PHE A 181 -5.42 9.26 -5.41
CA PHE A 181 -6.01 9.96 -4.26
C PHE A 181 -5.07 11.04 -3.70
N ILE A 182 -3.78 10.71 -3.55
CA ILE A 182 -2.79 11.68 -3.08
C ILE A 182 -2.54 12.78 -4.12
N LYS A 183 -2.56 12.46 -5.42
CA LYS A 183 -2.50 13.46 -6.50
C LYS A 183 -3.67 14.43 -6.45
N TYR A 184 -4.90 13.94 -6.25
CA TYR A 184 -6.10 14.78 -6.12
C TYR A 184 -6.04 15.69 -4.90
N SER A 185 -5.60 15.13 -3.76
CA SER A 185 -5.35 15.93 -2.57
C SER A 185 -4.34 17.05 -2.81
N ASP A 186 -3.24 16.78 -3.53
CA ASP A 186 -2.22 17.80 -3.78
C ASP A 186 -2.74 18.92 -4.67
N LYS A 187 -3.60 18.62 -5.65
CA LYS A 187 -4.26 19.66 -6.45
C LYS A 187 -5.13 20.56 -5.57
N THR A 188 -5.91 19.96 -4.68
CA THR A 188 -6.77 20.71 -3.75
C THR A 188 -5.96 21.56 -2.77
N MET A 189 -4.80 21.08 -2.31
CA MET A 189 -3.92 21.85 -1.42
C MET A 189 -3.24 23.02 -2.12
N LYS A 190 -3.07 22.99 -3.45
CA LYS A 190 -2.53 24.12 -4.22
C LYS A 190 -3.55 25.24 -4.42
N THR A 191 -4.85 24.94 -4.33
CA THR A 191 -5.90 25.97 -4.42
C THR A 191 -6.07 26.68 -3.07
N GLU A 192 -6.17 28.02 -3.08
CA GLU A 192 -6.23 28.90 -1.90
C GLU A 192 -7.30 28.52 -0.86
N GLN A 193 -8.33 27.76 -1.26
CA GLN A 193 -9.47 27.40 -0.40
C GLN A 193 -9.48 25.97 0.15
N GLY A 194 -8.41 25.17 -0.05
CA GLY A 194 -8.28 23.75 0.33
C GLY A 194 -9.52 23.09 0.97
N PHE A 195 -10.24 22.24 0.22
CA PHE A 195 -11.51 21.65 0.65
C PHE A 195 -11.43 20.81 1.94
N ILE A 196 -10.27 20.22 2.24
CA ILE A 196 -10.05 19.35 3.39
C ILE A 196 -8.68 19.64 4.00
N ASN A 197 -8.60 19.69 5.33
CA ASN A 197 -7.32 19.80 6.06
C ASN A 197 -6.50 18.50 6.05
N LYS A 198 -7.05 17.40 5.51
CA LYS A 198 -6.45 16.07 5.45
C LYS A 198 -6.33 15.64 3.99
N ARG A 199 -5.34 14.80 3.69
CA ARG A 199 -5.13 14.27 2.34
C ARG A 199 -6.25 13.35 1.86
N TYR A 200 -6.80 12.60 2.81
CA TYR A 200 -7.96 11.76 2.61
C TYR A 200 -8.66 11.59 3.96
N CYS A 201 -9.92 11.17 3.90
CA CYS A 201 -10.73 10.80 5.04
C CYS A 201 -11.18 9.35 4.87
N SER A 202 -11.06 8.55 5.92
CA SER A 202 -11.44 7.14 5.92
C SER A 202 -12.46 6.83 7.00
N SER A 203 -13.17 5.71 6.87
CA SER A 203 -14.01 5.18 7.93
C SER A 203 -13.14 4.69 9.12
N LYS A 204 -13.75 4.66 10.32
CA LYS A 204 -13.04 4.28 11.57
C LYS A 204 -12.93 2.76 11.75
N ASN A 205 -13.77 1.99 11.06
CA ASN A 205 -13.86 0.52 11.11
C ASN A 205 -12.92 -0.18 10.10
N LEU A 206 -11.92 0.52 9.58
CA LEU A 206 -10.94 -0.07 8.68
C LEU A 206 -9.82 -0.77 9.46
N ILE A 207 -9.42 -1.93 8.98
CA ILE A 207 -8.25 -2.67 9.46
C ILE A 207 -7.00 -1.84 9.10
N ILE A 208 -6.24 -1.44 10.11
CA ILE A 208 -4.97 -0.74 9.92
C ILE A 208 -3.87 -1.80 10.02
N PRO A 209 -3.21 -2.17 8.90
CA PRO A 209 -2.18 -3.20 8.94
C PRO A 209 -0.92 -2.66 9.62
N GLU A 210 -0.45 -3.38 10.64
CA GLU A 210 0.75 -3.02 11.37
C GLU A 210 1.99 -3.72 10.77
N PRO A 211 3.08 -2.98 10.51
CA PRO A 211 4.30 -3.55 9.98
C PRO A 211 5.12 -4.28 11.06
N GLU A 212 5.47 -5.54 10.81
CA GLU A 212 6.43 -6.29 11.62
C GLU A 212 7.86 -5.86 11.29
N LYS A 213 8.69 -5.61 12.31
CA LYS A 213 10.08 -5.20 12.14
C LYS A 213 11.02 -6.27 12.67
N LYS A 214 11.98 -6.69 11.85
CA LYS A 214 13.03 -7.66 12.22
C LYS A 214 14.40 -7.09 11.93
N LYS A 215 15.33 -7.25 12.86
CA LYS A 215 16.74 -6.88 12.66
C LYS A 215 17.40 -7.93 11.78
N ILE A 216 18.12 -7.48 10.76
CA ILE A 216 18.87 -8.33 9.83
C ILE A 216 20.32 -7.83 9.72
N ARG A 217 21.23 -8.73 9.36
CA ARG A 217 22.64 -8.38 9.09
C ARG A 217 22.76 -7.71 7.73
N GLY A 218 23.72 -6.80 7.58
CA GLY A 218 23.91 -5.99 6.35
C GLY A 218 24.07 -6.80 5.06
N ARG A 219 24.72 -7.97 5.13
CA ARG A 219 24.84 -8.89 3.97
C ARG A 219 23.49 -9.33 3.39
N ASN A 220 22.45 -9.41 4.22
CA ASN A 220 21.12 -9.88 3.82
C ASN A 220 20.15 -8.73 3.50
N ALA A 221 20.60 -7.47 3.56
CA ALA A 221 19.75 -6.31 3.33
C ALA A 221 19.62 -5.92 1.85
N TYR A 222 20.60 -6.30 1.02
CA TYR A 222 20.79 -5.76 -0.33
C TYR A 222 21.02 -6.81 -1.40
N SER A 223 20.53 -8.03 -1.21
CA SER A 223 20.91 -9.11 -2.11
C SER A 223 20.35 -8.97 -3.54
N HIS A 224 19.51 -7.97 -3.86
CA HIS A 224 18.67 -7.82 -5.08
C HIS A 224 17.98 -9.11 -5.56
N LYS A 225 18.02 -10.13 -4.71
CA LYS A 225 17.44 -11.45 -4.83
C LYS A 225 16.16 -11.45 -4.03
N ILE A 226 15.04 -11.56 -4.74
CA ILE A 226 13.71 -11.56 -4.16
C ILE A 226 13.22 -13.01 -4.10
N GLU A 227 12.98 -13.52 -2.89
CA GLU A 227 12.33 -14.81 -2.71
C GLU A 227 10.82 -14.68 -2.92
N VAL A 228 10.30 -15.38 -3.94
CA VAL A 228 8.87 -15.38 -4.29
C VAL A 228 8.26 -16.72 -3.87
N PRO A 229 7.37 -16.75 -2.87
CA PRO A 229 6.66 -17.98 -2.49
C PRO A 229 5.68 -18.43 -3.57
N ALA A 230 5.44 -19.74 -3.66
CA ALA A 230 4.42 -20.31 -4.54
C ALA A 230 3.05 -19.60 -4.36
N GLY A 231 2.43 -19.22 -5.49
CA GLY A 231 1.17 -18.46 -5.51
C GLY A 231 1.30 -16.95 -5.34
N TRP A 232 2.52 -16.39 -5.38
CA TRP A 232 2.78 -14.95 -5.36
C TRP A 232 3.58 -14.52 -6.59
N TYR A 233 3.53 -13.23 -6.92
CA TYR A 233 4.41 -12.61 -7.91
C TYR A 233 4.90 -11.25 -7.38
N VAL A 234 6.04 -10.78 -7.88
CA VAL A 234 6.55 -9.44 -7.55
C VAL A 234 5.84 -8.41 -8.43
N ASP A 235 5.27 -7.37 -7.83
CA ASP A 235 4.89 -6.19 -8.62
C ASP A 235 6.16 -5.43 -8.99
N LYS A 236 6.63 -5.60 -10.24
CA LYS A 236 7.86 -4.97 -10.74
C LYS A 236 7.82 -3.44 -10.62
N GLU A 237 6.65 -2.81 -10.74
CA GLU A 237 6.52 -1.36 -10.56
C GLU A 237 6.67 -0.92 -9.09
N SER A 238 6.47 -1.84 -8.14
CA SER A 238 6.59 -1.58 -6.69
C SER A 238 8.03 -1.60 -6.18
N ILE A 239 8.95 -2.11 -7.00
CA ILE A 239 10.36 -2.16 -6.65
C ILE A 239 10.91 -0.73 -6.62
N ARG A 240 11.53 -0.39 -5.51
CA ARG A 240 12.19 0.91 -5.33
C ARG A 240 13.51 0.71 -4.65
N GLU A 241 14.49 1.43 -5.15
CA GLU A 241 15.81 1.55 -4.57
C GLU A 241 16.18 3.03 -4.52
N ALA A 242 16.62 3.52 -3.36
CA ALA A 242 16.98 4.91 -3.17
C ALA A 242 18.08 5.06 -2.11
N TRP A 243 19.01 6.00 -2.31
CA TRP A 243 19.96 6.39 -1.28
C TRP A 243 19.30 7.35 -0.28
N HIS A 244 19.33 7.01 1.01
CA HIS A 244 18.78 7.90 2.02
C HIS A 244 19.69 9.13 2.20
N GLU A 245 19.20 10.30 1.81
CA GLU A 245 19.92 11.59 1.73
C GLU A 245 20.82 11.90 2.94
N ILE A 246 20.35 11.60 4.16
CA ILE A 246 21.06 11.94 5.40
C ILE A 246 22.02 10.85 5.84
N THR A 247 21.65 9.58 5.62
CA THR A 247 22.42 8.46 6.16
C THR A 247 23.34 7.83 5.14
N GLY A 248 23.18 8.14 3.85
CA GLY A 248 23.95 7.57 2.75
C GLY A 248 23.73 6.07 2.56
N TYR A 249 22.72 5.49 3.22
CA TYR A 249 22.43 4.05 3.14
C TYR A 249 21.26 3.79 2.22
N LEU A 250 21.34 2.63 1.57
CA LEU A 250 20.40 2.20 0.58
C LEU A 250 19.08 1.77 1.25
N TYR A 251 17.98 2.24 0.67
CA TYR A 251 16.62 1.83 0.95
C TYR A 251 16.17 0.95 -0.20
N PHE A 252 15.69 -0.25 0.10
CA PHE A 252 15.15 -1.18 -0.88
C PHE A 252 13.76 -1.64 -0.46
N SER A 253 12.79 -1.60 -1.36
CA SER A 253 11.44 -2.09 -1.07
C SER A 253 10.80 -2.75 -2.29
N TYR A 254 9.98 -3.77 -2.05
CA TYR A 254 9.16 -4.42 -3.07
C TYR A 254 7.86 -4.95 -2.45
N THR A 255 6.87 -5.20 -3.30
CA THR A 255 5.59 -5.77 -2.90
C THR A 255 5.33 -7.07 -3.64
N LEU A 256 4.99 -8.12 -2.90
CA LEU A 256 4.47 -9.36 -3.44
C LEU A 256 2.95 -9.30 -3.48
N VAL A 257 2.35 -9.76 -4.58
CA VAL A 257 0.91 -9.86 -4.77
C VAL A 257 0.52 -11.33 -4.95
N GLN A 258 -0.54 -11.74 -4.27
CA GLN A 258 -1.05 -13.10 -4.39
C GLN A 258 -1.73 -13.29 -5.74
N LEU A 259 -1.39 -14.38 -6.45
CA LEU A 259 -2.06 -14.75 -7.69
C LEU A 259 -3.54 -15.08 -7.42
N PRO A 260 -4.47 -14.69 -8.31
CA PRO A 260 -5.84 -15.16 -8.22
C PRO A 260 -5.87 -16.69 -8.35
N ASP A 261 -6.56 -17.35 -7.40
CA ASP A 261 -6.70 -18.81 -7.34
C ASP A 261 -7.20 -19.34 -8.69
N ASN A 262 -6.29 -19.92 -9.49
CA ASN A 262 -6.47 -20.78 -10.67
C ASN A 262 -5.32 -20.68 -11.69
N LYS A 263 -4.37 -19.75 -11.51
CA LYS A 263 -3.08 -19.84 -12.21
C LYS A 263 -2.05 -20.51 -11.31
N ALA A 264 -2.25 -21.81 -11.09
CA ALA A 264 -1.19 -22.69 -10.61
C ALA A 264 0.04 -22.50 -11.52
N ASP A 265 1.21 -22.47 -10.91
CA ASP A 265 2.55 -22.40 -11.52
C ASP A 265 2.70 -23.35 -12.72
N ARG A 266 2.16 -22.99 -13.89
CA ARG A 266 2.54 -23.59 -15.16
C ARG A 266 3.87 -22.95 -15.54
N GLU A 267 4.94 -23.73 -15.39
CA GLU A 267 6.24 -23.56 -16.04
C GLU A 267 6.77 -22.13 -16.08
N ARG A 268 7.09 -21.56 -14.93
CA ARG A 268 7.96 -20.37 -14.90
C ARG A 268 9.32 -20.78 -14.36
N GLN A 269 10.37 -20.23 -14.96
CA GLN A 269 11.76 -20.50 -14.61
C GLN A 269 11.98 -20.35 -13.09
N ARG A 270 12.81 -21.23 -12.51
CA ARG A 270 13.11 -21.24 -11.06
C ARG A 270 13.73 -19.92 -10.60
N GLU A 271 14.50 -19.31 -11.48
CA GLU A 271 15.10 -17.99 -11.30
C GLU A 271 14.89 -17.16 -12.58
N GLU A 272 14.51 -15.90 -12.44
CA GLU A 272 14.37 -14.93 -13.53
C GLU A 272 15.13 -13.66 -13.11
N SER A 273 16.13 -13.25 -13.91
CA SER A 273 16.83 -11.98 -13.72
C SER A 273 16.33 -10.95 -14.73
N TYR A 274 16.18 -9.70 -14.31
CA TYR A 274 15.91 -8.56 -15.19
C TYR A 274 16.55 -7.29 -14.66
N ILE A 275 16.86 -6.37 -15.58
CA ILE A 275 17.46 -5.07 -15.25
C ILE A 275 16.33 -4.05 -15.10
N LEU A 276 16.35 -3.29 -14.01
CA LEU A 276 15.49 -2.12 -13.80
C LEU A 276 16.34 -0.85 -13.71
N ASN A 277 15.83 0.21 -14.31
CA ASN A 277 16.34 1.57 -14.09
C ASN A 277 15.68 2.16 -12.84
N LEU A 278 16.41 2.11 -11.71
CA LEU A 278 15.97 2.64 -10.42
C LEU A 278 16.64 4.00 -10.12
N GLU A 279 16.27 4.67 -9.03
CA GLU A 279 16.84 5.98 -8.67
C GLU A 279 18.36 5.91 -8.43
N THR A 280 18.90 4.72 -8.21
CA THR A 280 20.32 4.45 -7.97
C THR A 280 21.10 4.03 -9.22
N GLY A 281 20.42 3.84 -10.36
CA GLY A 281 21.00 3.40 -11.63
C GLY A 281 20.36 2.12 -12.18
N GLU A 282 21.07 1.47 -13.10
CA GLU A 282 20.71 0.16 -13.62
C GLU A 282 20.99 -0.92 -12.56
N VAL A 283 19.95 -1.64 -12.16
CA VAL A 283 20.00 -2.66 -11.12
C VAL A 283 19.47 -3.98 -11.66
N GLU A 284 20.30 -5.02 -11.61
CA GLU A 284 19.85 -6.38 -11.88
C GLU A 284 19.13 -6.96 -10.66
N ILE A 285 17.91 -7.46 -10.88
CA ILE A 285 17.07 -8.08 -9.87
C ILE A 285 16.83 -9.53 -10.26
N THR A 286 17.07 -10.43 -9.33
CA THR A 286 16.82 -11.86 -9.51
C THR A 286 15.62 -12.30 -8.66
N GLU A 287 14.56 -12.74 -9.30
CA GLU A 287 13.43 -13.40 -8.65
C GLU A 287 13.74 -14.89 -8.47
N ARG A 288 13.78 -15.39 -7.23
CA ARG A 288 13.93 -16.83 -6.95
C ARG A 288 12.61 -17.39 -6.43
N ARG A 289 12.02 -18.31 -7.19
CA ARG A 289 10.78 -19.00 -6.78
C ARG A 289 11.09 -20.05 -5.73
N THR A 290 10.29 -20.08 -4.67
CA THR A 290 10.43 -21.04 -3.58
C THR A 290 9.17 -21.91 -3.43
N ASP A 291 9.36 -23.22 -3.26
CA ASP A 291 8.27 -24.16 -2.98
C ASP A 291 7.73 -24.05 -1.54
N ARG A 292 8.25 -23.11 -0.73
CA ARG A 292 7.84 -22.78 0.64
C ARG A 292 6.41 -22.21 0.65
N GLY A 293 5.44 -23.07 0.42
CA GLY A 293 4.02 -22.76 0.28
C GLY A 293 3.16 -23.98 -0.08
N LYS A 294 3.75 -25.00 -0.74
CA LYS A 294 3.08 -26.28 -1.04
C LYS A 294 2.86 -27.13 0.22
N SER A 295 3.81 -27.17 1.17
CA SER A 295 3.68 -27.98 2.40
C SER A 295 2.52 -27.59 3.31
N ALA A 296 2.15 -26.30 3.38
CA ALA A 296 1.05 -25.86 4.26
C ALA A 296 -0.34 -26.26 3.73
N LYS A 297 -0.51 -26.37 2.40
CA LYS A 297 -1.75 -26.88 1.79
C LYS A 297 -1.84 -28.41 1.89
N ASN A 298 -0.74 -29.13 1.68
CA ASN A 298 -0.73 -30.60 1.85
C ASN A 298 -0.98 -31.02 3.30
N HIS A 299 -0.49 -30.26 4.29
CA HIS A 299 -0.75 -30.62 5.68
C HIS A 299 -2.24 -30.45 6.08
N LYS A 300 -2.91 -29.37 5.61
CA LYS A 300 -4.35 -29.17 5.84
C LYS A 300 -5.22 -30.17 5.07
N LYS A 301 -4.81 -30.59 3.86
CA LYS A 301 -5.52 -31.59 3.06
C LYS A 301 -5.41 -32.98 3.70
N ASN A 302 -4.21 -33.34 4.16
CA ASN A 302 -3.99 -34.60 4.87
C ASN A 302 -4.74 -34.67 6.21
N LEU A 303 -4.80 -33.57 6.97
CA LEU A 303 -5.59 -33.50 8.22
C LEU A 303 -7.10 -33.65 8.00
N ALA A 304 -7.63 -33.12 6.89
CA ALA A 304 -9.05 -33.25 6.52
C ALA A 304 -9.39 -34.65 5.95
N GLU A 305 -8.45 -35.30 5.27
CA GLU A 305 -8.62 -36.68 4.79
C GLU A 305 -8.49 -37.71 5.92
N THR A 306 -7.67 -37.45 6.95
CA THR A 306 -7.56 -38.32 8.13
C THR A 306 -8.74 -38.21 9.09
N SER A 307 -9.44 -37.06 9.15
CA SER A 307 -10.64 -36.91 10.00
C SER A 307 -11.94 -37.39 9.34
N GLY A 308 -11.93 -37.65 8.02
CA GLY A 308 -13.10 -38.12 7.26
C GLY A 308 -13.18 -39.64 7.05
N ARG A 309 -12.18 -40.43 7.48
CA ARG A 309 -12.11 -41.89 7.23
C ARG A 309 -12.50 -42.79 8.41
N GLY A 310 -13.02 -42.24 9.50
CA GLY A 310 -13.46 -43.02 10.65
C GLY A 310 -14.97 -42.94 10.86
N HIS A 311 -15.79 -43.49 9.96
CA HIS A 311 -17.17 -43.95 10.21
C HIS A 311 -17.74 -44.56 8.93
N ARG A 312 -17.48 -45.85 8.71
CA ARG A 312 -18.34 -46.75 7.92
C ARG A 312 -17.76 -48.16 8.00
N ASN A 313 -18.39 -49.00 8.81
CA ASN A 313 -18.73 -50.40 8.54
C ASN A 313 -18.84 -51.18 9.86
N CYS A 314 -20.08 -51.33 10.36
CA CYS A 314 -20.53 -52.46 11.16
C CYS A 314 -22.05 -52.58 10.99
N VAL A 315 -22.49 -53.17 9.88
CA VAL A 315 -23.81 -53.83 9.80
C VAL A 315 -23.60 -55.08 8.93
N GLY A 316 -23.81 -56.26 9.50
CA GLY A 316 -23.81 -57.52 8.77
C GLY A 316 -23.51 -58.74 9.64
N ALA A 317 -24.52 -59.20 10.38
CA ALA A 317 -24.93 -60.61 10.48
C ALA A 317 -26.30 -60.65 11.17
#